data_AF-A0A3C0W4Y7-F1
#
_entry.id   AF-A0A3C0W4Y7-F1
#
_cell.length_a   1.000
_cell.length_b   1.000
_cell.length_c   1.000
_cell.angle_alpha   90.00
_cell.angle_beta   90.00
_cell.angle_gamma   90.00
#
_symmetry.space_group_name_H-M   'P 1'
#
loop_
_entity.id
_entity.type
_entity.pdbx_description
1 polymer ?
#
loop_
_entity_poly.entity_id
_entity_poly.type
_entity_poly.pdbx_seq_one_letter_code
_entity_poly.pdbx_strand_id
1 'polypeptide(L)'
;MLQNLSVPKKLILSFMAVIGACGAATLIVLWCVVSLQRADAADLTSREVMKASDRLLAAAVEQQNAMRGYVLTGDPAVLEQYEAGRRDLPARLADLAASDIKGVYGQEQAQIRAAAAAFQEQAQATMDEARDPAARGEALAHVGQVAKLTDIRTAVAAIRAKEAAEAEVVSLAKSGAFVQAYVSFAIGGVLALAIAVAAALWLIGALSRPVEAMTRAMGRLAGGDLNVAIPAIGRRDEIGRMADAVLTFKQNAEEKVRLEAEAKTARLASEIERQEQAARDAEAARQQAQVVDGVARGLERLSGGQLAFRLNDPFAPEYEGLRADFNAAMDRLQGVMRVIVERAAAIGASAREISQASDDLSRRTEQQAASLEETAAALEQITATVARSAEGAIEAGGVVRGARSEAVEGQAVVGRAIAAMGAIEQSSNQISAIIGVI
;
A
#
# COMPACT_ATOMS: atom_id res chain seq x y z
N MET A 1 -21.86 -3.94 -32.79
CA MET A 1 -21.25 -2.60 -33.00
C MET A 1 -21.75 -1.55 -32.01
N LEU A 2 -23.07 -1.39 -31.81
CA LEU A 2 -23.65 -0.33 -30.95
C LEU A 2 -23.23 -0.37 -29.47
N GLN A 3 -22.91 -1.55 -28.93
CA GLN A 3 -22.50 -1.69 -27.53
C GLN A 3 -21.11 -1.08 -27.23
N ASN A 4 -20.24 -0.96 -28.24
CA ASN A 4 -18.88 -0.42 -28.10
C ASN A 4 -18.79 1.10 -28.33
N LEU A 5 -19.92 1.78 -28.57
CA LEU A 5 -19.92 3.24 -28.60
C LEU A 5 -19.70 3.79 -27.19
N SER A 6 -18.99 4.92 -27.11
CA SER A 6 -18.88 5.66 -25.86
C SER A 6 -20.25 6.13 -25.38
N VAL A 7 -20.41 6.24 -24.06
CA VAL A 7 -21.64 6.70 -23.40
C VAL A 7 -22.19 8.00 -24.00
N PRO A 8 -21.37 9.06 -24.23
CA PRO A 8 -21.87 10.29 -24.86
C PRO A 8 -22.41 10.06 -26.27
N LYS A 9 -21.76 9.22 -27.09
CA LYS A 9 -22.23 8.92 -28.45
C LYS A 9 -23.56 8.17 -28.44
N LYS A 10 -23.79 7.30 -27.45
CA LYS A 10 -25.07 6.60 -27.27
C LYS A 10 -26.19 7.60 -26.96
N LEU A 11 -25.95 8.52 -26.02
CA LEU A 11 -26.91 9.58 -25.67
C LEU A 11 -27.21 10.49 -26.86
N ILE A 12 -26.17 10.95 -27.56
CA ILE A 12 -26.33 11.80 -28.76
C ILE A 12 -27.16 11.07 -29.82
N LEU A 13 -26.88 9.80 -30.11
CA LEU A 13 -27.63 9.03 -31.11
C LEU A 13 -29.12 8.93 -30.74
N SER A 14 -29.44 8.64 -29.47
CA SER A 14 -30.83 8.58 -29.01
C SER A 14 -31.55 9.94 -29.08
N PHE A 15 -30.90 11.01 -28.64
CA PHE A 15 -31.50 12.35 -28.68
C PHE A 15 -31.67 12.84 -30.12
N MET A 16 -30.68 12.59 -31.00
CA MET A 16 -30.77 12.94 -32.42
C MET A 16 -31.89 12.19 -33.12
N ALA A 17 -32.14 10.92 -32.80
CA ALA A 17 -33.25 10.16 -33.36
C ALA A 17 -34.62 10.77 -32.98
N VAL A 18 -34.78 11.17 -31.71
CA VAL A 18 -36.03 11.80 -31.23
C VAL A 18 -36.19 13.21 -31.81
N ILE A 19 -35.14 14.03 -31.78
CA ILE A 19 -35.15 15.39 -32.34
C ILE A 19 -35.42 15.35 -33.85
N GLY A 20 -34.83 14.41 -34.59
CA GLY A 20 -35.05 14.24 -36.02
C GLY A 20 -36.52 13.90 -36.34
N ALA A 21 -37.14 13.01 -35.57
CA ALA A 21 -38.55 12.66 -35.72
C ALA A 21 -39.48 13.86 -35.45
N CYS A 22 -39.23 14.59 -34.36
CA CYS A 22 -39.99 15.80 -34.02
C CYS A 22 -39.78 16.92 -35.06
N GLY A 23 -38.57 17.09 -35.57
CA GLY A 23 -38.24 18.08 -36.61
C GLY A 23 -38.97 17.79 -37.93
N ALA A 24 -38.98 16.52 -38.37
CA ALA A 24 -39.72 16.11 -39.57
C ALA A 24 -41.23 16.37 -39.43
N ALA A 25 -41.82 16.01 -38.28
CA ALA A 25 -43.24 16.29 -38.01
C ALA A 25 -43.54 17.79 -38.04
N THR A 26 -42.65 18.61 -37.46
CA THR A 26 -42.79 20.07 -37.43
C THR A 26 -42.74 20.69 -38.84
N LEU A 27 -41.84 20.22 -39.70
CA LEU A 27 -41.75 20.67 -41.10
C LEU A 27 -43.03 20.37 -41.90
N ILE A 28 -43.63 19.20 -41.68
CA ILE A 28 -44.88 18.81 -42.35
C ILE A 28 -46.04 19.71 -41.87
N VAL A 29 -46.13 19.99 -40.57
CA VAL A 29 -47.15 20.91 -40.03
C VAL A 29 -46.96 22.31 -40.60
N LEU A 30 -45.72 22.82 -40.67
CA LEU A 30 -45.43 24.12 -41.24
C LEU A 30 -45.86 24.19 -42.71
N TRP A 31 -45.55 23.16 -43.50
CA TRP A 31 -45.98 23.06 -44.90
C TRP A 31 -47.50 23.12 -45.02
N CYS A 32 -48.22 22.41 -44.14
CA CYS A 32 -49.68 22.42 -44.15
C CYS A 32 -50.24 23.80 -43.78
N VAL A 33 -49.67 24.48 -42.80
CA VAL A 33 -50.08 25.86 -42.42
C VAL A 33 -49.90 26.83 -43.59
N VAL A 34 -48.77 26.75 -44.31
CA VAL A 34 -48.53 27.58 -45.50
C VAL A 34 -49.56 27.29 -46.59
N SER A 35 -49.92 26.02 -46.79
CA SER A 35 -50.96 25.65 -47.77
C SER A 35 -52.34 26.19 -47.40
N LEU A 36 -52.70 26.19 -46.11
CA LEU A 36 -53.95 26.74 -45.60
C LEU A 36 -54.00 28.27 -45.73
N GLN A 37 -52.90 28.97 -45.44
CA GLN A 37 -52.82 30.42 -45.60
C GLN A 37 -53.04 30.87 -47.05
N ARG A 38 -52.52 30.11 -48.03
CA ARG A 38 -52.77 30.38 -49.45
C ARG A 38 -54.25 30.20 -49.83
N ALA A 39 -54.91 29.19 -49.25
CA ALA A 39 -56.34 28.95 -49.48
C ALA A 39 -57.22 30.04 -48.84
N ASP A 40 -56.84 30.59 -47.67
CA ASP A 40 -57.58 31.69 -47.03
C ASP A 40 -57.46 33.01 -47.79
N ALA A 41 -56.29 33.32 -48.37
CA ALA A 41 -56.12 34.51 -49.19
C ALA A 41 -57.01 34.51 -50.46
N ALA A 42 -57.22 33.34 -51.06
CA ALA A 42 -58.14 33.16 -52.18
C ALA A 42 -59.61 33.33 -51.77
N ASP A 43 -60.00 32.83 -50.59
CA ASP A 43 -61.36 32.97 -50.04
C ASP A 43 -61.73 34.45 -49.80
N LEU A 44 -60.78 35.26 -49.31
CA LEU A 44 -61.01 36.68 -49.06
C LEU A 44 -61.28 37.47 -50.35
N THR A 45 -60.55 37.18 -51.43
CA THR A 45 -60.75 37.86 -52.73
C THR A 45 -62.09 37.48 -53.36
N SER A 46 -62.44 36.19 -53.31
CA SER A 46 -63.76 35.65 -53.72
C SER A 46 -64.93 36.38 -53.04
N ARG A 47 -64.85 36.56 -51.71
CA ARG A 47 -65.90 37.26 -50.94
C ARG A 47 -66.06 38.72 -51.32
N GLU A 48 -64.98 39.42 -51.64
CA GLU A 48 -65.06 40.83 -52.04
C GLU A 48 -65.68 41.00 -53.43
N VAL A 49 -65.35 40.12 -54.39
CA VAL A 49 -66.00 40.10 -55.71
C VAL A 49 -67.51 39.83 -55.58
N MET A 50 -67.89 38.89 -54.71
CA MET A 50 -69.30 38.57 -54.45
C MET A 50 -70.06 39.77 -53.88
N LYS A 51 -69.51 40.42 -52.85
CA LYS A 51 -70.11 41.63 -52.25
C LYS A 51 -70.22 42.76 -53.28
N ALA A 52 -69.20 42.98 -54.10
CA ALA A 52 -69.22 44.01 -55.12
C ALA A 52 -70.30 43.73 -56.19
N SER A 53 -70.43 42.47 -56.61
CA SER A 53 -71.46 42.01 -57.55
C SER A 53 -72.87 42.20 -57.00
N ASP A 54 -73.08 41.87 -55.72
CA ASP A 54 -74.37 42.04 -55.04
C ASP A 54 -74.76 43.51 -54.86
N ARG A 55 -73.81 44.37 -54.47
CA ARG A 55 -74.01 45.82 -54.37
C ARG A 55 -74.36 46.44 -55.72
N LEU A 56 -73.69 46.01 -56.78
CA LEU A 56 -73.99 46.46 -58.14
C LEU A 56 -75.41 46.09 -58.56
N LEU A 57 -75.80 44.83 -58.33
CA LEU A 57 -77.15 44.38 -58.68
C LEU A 57 -78.21 45.12 -57.84
N ALA A 58 -77.94 45.34 -56.55
CA ALA A 58 -78.83 46.11 -55.67
C ALA A 58 -79.01 47.55 -56.18
N ALA A 59 -77.91 48.24 -56.51
CA ALA A 59 -77.97 49.61 -57.05
C ALA A 59 -78.76 49.68 -58.38
N ALA A 60 -78.58 48.71 -59.28
CA ALA A 60 -79.32 48.65 -60.53
C ALA A 60 -80.83 48.39 -60.29
N VAL A 61 -81.18 47.53 -59.34
CA VAL A 61 -82.57 47.27 -58.93
C VAL A 61 -83.20 48.50 -58.29
N GLU A 62 -82.49 49.19 -57.39
CA GLU A 62 -82.95 50.43 -56.77
C GLU A 62 -83.18 51.52 -57.82
N GLN A 63 -82.26 51.70 -58.77
CA GLN A 63 -82.43 52.66 -59.86
C GLN A 63 -83.63 52.30 -60.74
N GLN A 64 -83.82 51.02 -61.11
CA GLN A 64 -84.98 50.57 -61.90
C GLN A 64 -86.29 50.79 -61.15
N ASN A 65 -86.31 50.53 -59.84
CA ASN A 65 -87.48 50.76 -58.99
C ASN A 65 -87.80 52.24 -58.85
N ALA A 66 -86.79 53.09 -58.66
CA ALA A 66 -86.97 54.55 -58.62
C ALA A 66 -87.47 55.09 -59.97
N MET A 67 -86.94 54.61 -61.09
CA MET A 67 -87.44 54.94 -62.43
C MET A 67 -88.94 54.61 -62.55
N ARG A 68 -89.31 53.35 -62.25
CA ARG A 68 -90.71 52.90 -62.30
C ARG A 68 -91.60 53.70 -61.35
N GLY A 69 -91.12 53.96 -60.13
CA GLY A 69 -91.80 54.78 -59.14
C GLY A 69 -92.08 56.18 -59.66
N TYR A 70 -91.09 56.83 -60.27
CA TYR A 70 -91.27 58.17 -60.84
C TYR A 70 -92.23 58.18 -62.03
N VAL A 71 -92.15 57.19 -62.93
CA VAL A 71 -93.09 57.05 -64.07
C VAL A 71 -94.53 56.83 -63.58
N LEU A 72 -94.71 56.14 -62.44
CA LEU A 72 -96.01 55.92 -61.80
C LEU A 72 -96.53 57.17 -61.07
N THR A 73 -95.73 57.76 -60.18
CA THR A 73 -96.21 58.79 -59.24
C THR A 73 -95.92 60.22 -59.67
N GLY A 74 -94.77 60.46 -60.30
CA GLY A 74 -94.33 61.79 -60.76
C GLY A 74 -93.74 62.61 -59.63
N ASP A 75 -93.53 61.97 -58.48
CA ASP A 75 -93.00 62.58 -57.27
C ASP A 75 -91.53 63.00 -57.47
N PRO A 76 -91.20 64.30 -57.31
CA PRO A 76 -89.83 64.78 -57.37
C PRO A 76 -88.86 64.08 -56.40
N ALA A 77 -89.33 63.59 -55.24
CA ALA A 77 -88.47 62.86 -54.31
C ALA A 77 -87.98 61.53 -54.89
N VAL A 78 -88.81 60.86 -55.71
CA VAL A 78 -88.43 59.61 -56.39
C VAL A 78 -87.52 59.89 -57.59
N LEU A 79 -87.66 61.06 -58.23
CA LEU A 79 -86.74 61.51 -59.29
C LEU A 79 -85.31 61.67 -58.75
N GLU A 80 -85.16 62.26 -57.56
CA GLU A 80 -83.86 62.40 -56.91
C GLU A 80 -83.22 61.03 -56.61
N GLN A 81 -84.02 60.04 -56.17
CA GLN A 81 -83.56 58.66 -55.95
C GLN A 81 -83.06 58.00 -57.26
N TYR A 82 -83.78 58.19 -58.37
CA TYR A 82 -83.32 57.72 -59.69
C TYR A 82 -81.99 58.37 -60.09
N GLU A 83 -81.89 59.69 -59.94
CA GLU A 83 -80.69 60.46 -60.28
C GLU A 83 -79.50 60.12 -59.38
N ALA A 84 -79.73 59.76 -58.11
CA ALA A 84 -78.72 59.24 -57.22
C ALA A 84 -78.23 57.85 -57.66
N GLY A 85 -79.14 56.93 -57.96
CA GLY A 85 -78.79 55.60 -58.48
C GLY A 85 -78.04 55.66 -59.81
N ARG A 86 -78.43 56.57 -60.70
CA ARG A 86 -77.74 56.84 -61.98
C ARG A 86 -76.29 57.27 -61.78
N ARG A 87 -76.02 58.10 -60.76
CA ARG A 87 -74.65 58.54 -60.42
C ARG A 87 -73.84 57.47 -59.69
N ASP A 88 -74.49 56.60 -58.91
CA ASP A 88 -73.82 55.54 -58.13
C ASP A 88 -73.43 54.32 -59.00
N LEU A 89 -74.22 53.97 -60.02
CA LEU A 89 -74.00 52.76 -60.81
C LEU A 89 -72.60 52.66 -61.46
N PRO A 90 -72.03 53.74 -62.05
CA PRO A 90 -70.65 53.71 -62.55
C PRO A 90 -69.61 53.44 -61.47
N ALA A 91 -69.82 53.94 -60.24
CA ALA A 91 -68.93 53.66 -59.12
C ALA A 91 -68.99 52.19 -58.71
N ARG A 92 -70.19 51.57 -58.70
CA ARG A 92 -70.34 50.13 -58.43
C ARG A 92 -69.70 49.25 -59.50
N LEU A 93 -69.75 49.67 -60.76
CA LEU A 93 -69.05 49.00 -61.86
C LEU A 93 -67.52 49.05 -61.66
N ALA A 94 -67.00 50.18 -61.18
CA ALA A 94 -65.57 50.33 -60.88
C ALA A 94 -65.16 49.52 -59.65
N ASP A 95 -65.97 49.49 -58.59
CA ASP A 95 -65.74 48.68 -57.38
C ASP A 95 -65.64 47.17 -57.74
N LEU A 96 -66.54 46.68 -58.59
CA LEU A 96 -66.50 45.30 -59.06
C LEU A 96 -65.22 45.01 -59.84
N ALA A 97 -64.83 45.90 -60.75
CA ALA A 97 -63.58 45.75 -61.50
C ALA A 97 -62.34 45.77 -60.59
N ALA A 98 -62.32 46.63 -59.57
CA ALA A 98 -61.22 46.72 -58.60
C ALA A 98 -61.15 45.50 -57.67
N SER A 99 -62.29 44.86 -57.38
CA SER A 99 -62.34 43.65 -56.55
C SER A 99 -61.76 42.40 -57.24
N ASP A 100 -61.75 42.36 -58.58
CA ASP A 100 -61.20 41.25 -59.38
C ASP A 100 -59.69 41.41 -59.60
N ILE A 101 -58.91 41.25 -58.53
CA ILE A 101 -57.44 41.40 -58.55
C ILE A 101 -56.77 40.41 -59.54
N LYS A 102 -57.37 39.24 -59.76
CA LYS A 102 -56.82 38.18 -60.61
C LYS A 102 -57.29 38.29 -62.08
N GLY A 103 -58.27 39.14 -62.39
CA GLY A 103 -58.83 39.29 -63.73
C GLY A 103 -59.64 38.08 -64.21
N VAL A 104 -60.21 37.28 -63.28
CA VAL A 104 -60.94 36.04 -63.58
C VAL A 104 -62.30 36.32 -64.22
N TYR A 105 -62.88 37.49 -63.94
CA TYR A 105 -64.24 37.87 -64.30
C TYR A 105 -64.29 38.93 -65.40
N GLY A 106 -63.19 39.15 -66.14
CA GLY A 106 -63.12 40.20 -67.16
C GLY A 106 -64.22 40.10 -68.24
N GLN A 107 -64.62 38.89 -68.62
CA GLN A 107 -65.70 38.66 -69.59
C GLN A 107 -67.06 39.06 -69.00
N GLU A 108 -67.40 38.57 -67.80
CA GLU A 108 -68.65 38.91 -67.12
C GLU A 108 -68.73 40.40 -66.79
N GLN A 109 -67.63 41.03 -66.37
CA GLN A 109 -67.57 42.46 -66.13
C GLN A 109 -67.82 43.28 -67.39
N ALA A 110 -67.30 42.84 -68.54
CA ALA A 110 -67.57 43.47 -69.82
C ALA A 110 -69.06 43.35 -70.21
N GLN A 111 -69.67 42.18 -69.98
CA GLN A 111 -71.11 41.96 -70.17
C GLN A 111 -71.95 42.83 -69.24
N ILE A 112 -71.60 42.91 -67.95
CA ILE A 112 -72.28 43.76 -66.97
C ILE A 112 -72.17 45.23 -67.38
N ARG A 113 -71.00 45.68 -67.83
CA ARG A 113 -70.79 47.07 -68.28
C ARG A 113 -71.63 47.40 -69.52
N ALA A 114 -71.65 46.52 -70.52
CA ALA A 114 -72.47 46.69 -71.71
C ALA A 114 -73.97 46.70 -71.38
N ALA A 115 -74.41 45.76 -70.53
CA ALA A 115 -75.80 45.67 -70.07
C ALA A 115 -76.20 46.89 -69.22
N ALA A 116 -75.30 47.41 -68.37
CA ALA A 116 -75.53 48.61 -67.59
C ALA A 116 -75.63 49.86 -68.48
N ALA A 117 -74.81 49.97 -69.54
CA ALA A 117 -74.92 51.07 -70.50
C ALA A 117 -76.26 51.04 -71.24
N ALA A 118 -76.68 49.87 -71.75
CA ALA A 118 -77.98 49.69 -72.40
C ALA A 118 -79.15 49.96 -71.45
N PHE A 119 -79.04 49.53 -70.18
CA PHE A 119 -80.00 49.84 -69.14
C PHE A 119 -80.12 51.36 -68.90
N GLN A 120 -78.99 52.08 -68.77
CA GLN A 120 -78.99 53.53 -68.57
C GLN A 120 -79.59 54.27 -69.77
N GLU A 121 -79.27 53.86 -71.00
CA GLU A 121 -79.81 54.48 -72.22
C GLU A 121 -81.35 54.33 -72.28
N GLN A 122 -81.85 53.10 -72.09
CA GLN A 122 -83.29 52.84 -72.06
C GLN A 122 -83.99 53.55 -70.90
N ALA A 123 -83.40 53.53 -69.71
CA ALA A 123 -83.96 54.18 -68.54
C ALA A 123 -84.03 55.70 -68.72
N GLN A 124 -82.99 56.29 -69.31
CA GLN A 124 -82.95 57.73 -69.57
C GLN A 124 -84.01 58.14 -70.59
N ALA A 125 -84.15 57.40 -71.70
CA ALA A 125 -85.19 57.66 -72.70
C ALA A 125 -86.59 57.66 -72.09
N THR A 126 -86.94 56.62 -71.31
CA THR A 126 -88.24 56.54 -70.62
C THR A 126 -88.41 57.63 -69.55
N MET A 127 -87.35 58.04 -68.87
CA MET A 127 -87.41 59.14 -67.89
C MET A 127 -87.62 60.50 -68.55
N ASP A 128 -87.04 60.73 -69.73
CA ASP A 128 -87.25 61.97 -70.49
C ASP A 128 -88.69 62.05 -71.03
N GLU A 129 -89.27 60.93 -71.47
CA GLU A 129 -90.70 60.83 -71.80
C GLU A 129 -91.61 61.05 -70.58
N ALA A 130 -91.26 60.50 -69.42
CA ALA A 130 -92.06 60.62 -68.20
C ALA A 130 -92.01 62.00 -67.54
N ARG A 131 -91.01 62.82 -67.89
CA ARG A 131 -90.89 64.23 -67.48
C ARG A 131 -91.85 65.14 -68.25
N ASP A 132 -92.26 64.76 -69.47
CA ASP A 132 -93.29 65.46 -70.22
C ASP A 132 -94.69 64.98 -69.77
N PRO A 133 -95.52 65.87 -69.18
CA PRO A 133 -96.87 65.51 -68.76
C PRO A 133 -97.75 64.94 -69.88
N ALA A 134 -97.50 65.29 -71.15
CA ALA A 134 -98.25 64.78 -72.29
C ALA A 134 -97.82 63.37 -72.73
N ALA A 135 -96.53 63.04 -72.63
CA ALA A 135 -95.96 61.74 -73.06
C ALA A 135 -95.90 60.70 -71.93
N ARG A 136 -96.14 61.10 -70.67
CA ARG A 136 -96.09 60.22 -69.50
C ARG A 136 -97.02 59.00 -69.57
N GLY A 137 -98.18 59.12 -70.24
CA GLY A 137 -99.08 58.00 -70.47
C GLY A 137 -98.48 56.91 -71.36
N GLU A 138 -97.64 57.29 -72.32
CA GLU A 138 -96.91 56.38 -73.19
C GLU A 138 -95.77 55.70 -72.43
N ALA A 139 -95.01 56.46 -71.63
CA ALA A 139 -93.99 55.92 -70.72
C ALA A 139 -94.56 54.85 -69.78
N LEU A 140 -95.73 55.10 -69.19
CA LEU A 140 -96.45 54.15 -68.33
C LEU A 140 -96.80 52.83 -69.04
N ALA A 141 -97.18 52.88 -70.31
CA ALA A 141 -97.61 51.70 -71.06
C ALA A 141 -96.48 50.69 -71.28
N HIS A 142 -95.22 51.15 -71.34
CA HIS A 142 -94.07 50.29 -71.63
C HIS A 142 -93.00 50.25 -70.53
N VAL A 143 -93.14 50.97 -69.41
CA VAL A 143 -92.16 51.01 -68.30
C VAL A 143 -91.81 49.62 -67.72
N GLY A 144 -92.72 48.64 -67.84
CA GLY A 144 -92.47 47.25 -67.44
C GLY A 144 -91.58 46.47 -68.41
N GLN A 145 -91.48 46.92 -69.67
CA GLN A 145 -90.81 46.24 -70.77
C GLN A 145 -89.43 46.83 -71.11
N VAL A 146 -89.15 48.07 -70.70
CA VAL A 146 -87.87 48.78 -70.89
C VAL A 146 -86.95 48.65 -69.69
N ALA A 147 -85.66 48.95 -69.93
CA ALA A 147 -84.61 48.97 -68.91
C ALA A 147 -84.61 47.69 -68.06
N LYS A 148 -84.67 46.52 -68.71
CA LYS A 148 -84.68 45.22 -68.03
C LYS A 148 -83.30 44.89 -67.46
N LEU A 149 -83.28 44.30 -66.27
CA LEU A 149 -82.05 43.87 -65.59
C LEU A 149 -81.65 42.42 -65.93
N THR A 150 -82.24 41.80 -66.96
CA THR A 150 -82.03 40.38 -67.29
C THR A 150 -80.56 40.08 -67.57
N ASP A 151 -79.89 40.91 -68.37
CA ASP A 151 -78.50 40.68 -68.76
C ASP A 151 -77.54 40.92 -67.59
N ILE A 152 -77.78 41.97 -66.78
CA ILE A 152 -77.03 42.22 -65.54
C ILE A 152 -77.20 41.05 -64.57
N ARG A 153 -78.43 40.57 -64.35
CA ARG A 153 -78.71 39.40 -63.49
C ARG A 153 -78.02 38.14 -64.01
N THR A 154 -78.02 37.92 -65.32
CA THR A 154 -77.41 36.75 -65.94
C THR A 154 -75.89 36.77 -65.78
N ALA A 155 -75.25 37.91 -66.02
CA ALA A 155 -73.80 38.03 -65.86
C ALA A 155 -73.37 37.98 -64.38
N VAL A 156 -74.13 38.58 -63.45
CA VAL A 156 -73.90 38.43 -62.00
C VAL A 156 -74.11 36.97 -61.55
N ALA A 157 -75.10 36.27 -62.10
CA ALA A 157 -75.30 34.85 -61.84
C ALA A 157 -74.13 33.99 -62.36
N ALA A 158 -73.51 34.36 -63.48
CA ALA A 158 -72.32 33.69 -63.99
C ALA A 158 -71.10 33.88 -63.06
N ILE A 159 -70.89 35.10 -62.52
CA ILE A 159 -69.87 35.34 -61.49
C ILE A 159 -70.16 34.48 -60.26
N ARG A 160 -71.41 34.46 -59.77
CA ARG A 160 -71.83 33.62 -58.64
C ARG A 160 -71.57 32.14 -58.87
N ALA A 161 -71.83 31.62 -60.06
CA ALA A 161 -71.60 30.22 -60.41
C ALA A 161 -70.11 29.86 -60.42
N LYS A 162 -69.26 30.74 -60.97
CA LYS A 162 -67.81 30.58 -60.95
C LYS A 162 -67.25 30.62 -59.53
N GLU A 163 -67.68 31.57 -58.71
CA GLU A 163 -67.30 31.69 -57.31
C GLU A 163 -67.74 30.49 -56.47
N ALA A 164 -68.95 29.97 -56.71
CA ALA A 164 -69.42 28.75 -56.04
C ALA A 164 -68.57 27.52 -56.39
N ALA A 165 -68.16 27.38 -57.66
CA ALA A 165 -67.27 26.30 -58.08
C ALA A 165 -65.86 26.43 -57.48
N GLU A 166 -65.31 27.65 -57.41
CA GLU A 166 -64.00 27.89 -56.76
C GLU A 166 -64.08 27.64 -55.25
N ALA A 167 -65.15 28.07 -54.58
CA ALA A 167 -65.37 27.83 -53.16
C ALA A 167 -65.46 26.32 -52.83
N GLU A 168 -66.09 25.52 -53.68
CA GLU A 168 -66.14 24.06 -53.51
C GLU A 168 -64.73 23.44 -53.58
N VAL A 169 -63.92 23.82 -54.58
CA VAL A 169 -62.53 23.35 -54.72
C VAL A 169 -61.67 23.78 -53.53
N VAL A 170 -61.79 25.04 -53.07
CA VAL A 170 -61.07 25.56 -51.91
C VAL A 170 -61.50 24.86 -50.62
N SER A 171 -62.80 24.55 -50.45
CA SER A 171 -63.31 23.85 -49.27
C SER A 171 -62.81 22.41 -49.16
N LEU A 172 -62.74 21.70 -50.30
CA LEU A 172 -62.17 20.36 -50.40
C LEU A 172 -60.67 20.38 -50.12
N ALA A 173 -59.94 21.36 -50.68
CA ALA A 173 -58.52 21.54 -50.42
C ALA A 173 -58.23 21.85 -48.94
N LYS A 174 -59.03 22.71 -48.30
CA LYS A 174 -58.92 23.02 -46.86
C LYS A 174 -59.17 21.78 -46.01
N SER A 175 -60.25 21.04 -46.27
CA SER A 175 -60.59 19.82 -45.53
C SER A 175 -59.50 18.75 -45.68
N GLY A 176 -58.98 18.56 -46.90
CA GLY A 176 -57.87 17.65 -47.17
C GLY A 176 -56.59 18.06 -46.43
N ALA A 177 -56.23 19.35 -46.45
CA ALA A 177 -55.10 19.88 -45.71
C ALA A 177 -55.25 19.67 -44.20
N PHE A 178 -56.44 19.93 -43.62
CA PHE A 178 -56.69 19.66 -42.20
C PHE A 178 -56.52 18.18 -41.84
N VAL A 179 -57.13 17.27 -42.61
CA VAL A 179 -57.00 15.83 -42.38
C VAL A 179 -55.54 15.40 -42.50
N GLN A 180 -54.83 15.87 -43.53
CA GLN A 180 -53.41 15.59 -43.72
C GLN A 180 -52.56 16.12 -42.55
N ALA A 181 -52.83 17.32 -42.04
CA ALA A 181 -52.17 17.88 -40.87
C ALA A 181 -52.37 17.01 -39.63
N TYR A 182 -53.63 16.64 -39.34
CA TYR A 182 -53.96 15.81 -38.19
C TYR A 182 -53.35 14.42 -38.28
N VAL A 183 -53.43 13.76 -39.44
CA VAL A 183 -52.82 12.45 -39.66
C VAL A 183 -51.30 12.52 -39.54
N SER A 184 -50.66 13.53 -40.13
CA SER A 184 -49.21 13.70 -40.03
C SER A 184 -48.76 14.00 -38.60
N PHE A 185 -49.52 14.79 -37.85
CA PHE A 185 -49.26 15.08 -36.44
C PHE A 185 -49.43 13.84 -35.57
N ALA A 186 -50.51 13.08 -35.77
CA ALA A 186 -50.77 11.85 -35.02
C ALA A 186 -49.69 10.78 -35.30
N ILE A 187 -49.35 10.54 -36.57
CA ILE A 187 -48.30 9.60 -36.96
C ILE A 187 -46.94 10.08 -36.44
N GLY A 188 -46.61 11.36 -36.62
CA GLY A 188 -45.37 11.95 -36.13
C GLY A 188 -45.23 11.83 -34.60
N GLY A 189 -46.31 12.09 -33.86
CA GLY A 189 -46.35 11.94 -32.41
C GLY A 189 -46.17 10.48 -31.95
N VAL A 190 -46.89 9.54 -32.56
CA VAL A 190 -46.75 8.10 -32.26
C VAL A 190 -45.35 7.61 -32.60
N LEU A 191 -44.79 8.02 -33.74
CA LEU A 191 -43.44 7.64 -34.17
C LEU A 191 -42.38 8.23 -33.23
N ALA A 192 -42.49 9.50 -32.86
CA ALA A 192 -41.59 10.15 -31.91
C ALA A 192 -41.63 9.46 -30.54
N LEU A 193 -42.84 9.10 -30.05
CA LEU A 193 -43.01 8.37 -28.81
C LEU A 193 -42.41 6.97 -28.89
N ALA A 194 -42.65 6.23 -29.97
CA ALA A 194 -42.08 4.90 -30.19
C ALA A 194 -40.55 4.93 -30.23
N ILE A 195 -39.96 5.92 -30.93
CA ILE A 195 -38.51 6.12 -30.97
C ILE A 195 -37.97 6.47 -29.59
N ALA A 196 -38.66 7.35 -28.83
CA ALA A 196 -38.26 7.71 -27.48
C ALA A 196 -38.28 6.49 -26.53
N VAL A 197 -39.32 5.66 -26.58
CA VAL A 197 -39.43 4.43 -25.79
C VAL A 197 -38.35 3.43 -26.19
N ALA A 198 -38.15 3.20 -27.50
CA ALA A 198 -37.11 2.29 -27.99
C ALA A 198 -35.71 2.77 -27.60
N ALA A 199 -35.44 4.07 -27.70
CA ALA A 199 -34.19 4.68 -27.27
C ALA A 199 -33.98 4.54 -25.75
N ALA A 200 -35.02 4.75 -24.94
CA ALA A 200 -34.96 4.56 -23.50
C ALA A 200 -34.66 3.11 -23.11
N LEU A 201 -35.38 2.13 -23.70
CA LEU A 201 -35.14 0.70 -23.47
C LEU A 201 -33.72 0.29 -23.89
N TRP A 202 -33.23 0.83 -25.02
CA TRP A 202 -31.88 0.60 -25.48
C TRP A 202 -30.83 1.20 -24.54
N LEU A 203 -31.02 2.44 -24.06
CA LEU A 203 -30.12 3.08 -23.09
C LEU A 203 -30.11 2.33 -21.75
N ILE A 204 -31.25 1.85 -21.25
CA ILE A 204 -31.33 1.03 -20.03
C ILE A 204 -30.48 -0.25 -20.17
N GLY A 205 -30.56 -0.92 -21.32
CA GLY A 205 -29.74 -2.10 -21.61
C GLY A 205 -28.26 -1.77 -21.82
N ALA A 206 -27.93 -0.62 -22.42
CA ALA A 206 -26.57 -0.26 -22.81
C ALA A 206 -25.76 0.43 -21.69
N LEU A 207 -26.42 1.16 -20.78
CA LEU A 207 -25.84 1.91 -19.67
C LEU A 207 -26.25 1.33 -18.31
N SER A 208 -27.54 1.40 -17.97
CA SER A 208 -27.99 1.19 -16.58
C SER A 208 -27.71 -0.22 -16.09
N ARG A 209 -28.08 -1.26 -16.86
CA ARG A 209 -27.85 -2.66 -16.47
C ARG A 209 -26.36 -3.00 -16.25
N PRO A 210 -25.43 -2.64 -17.17
CA PRO A 210 -23.99 -2.83 -16.95
C PRO A 210 -23.44 -2.08 -15.73
N VAL A 211 -23.85 -0.83 -15.53
CA VAL A 211 -23.39 -0.02 -14.38
C VAL A 211 -23.86 -0.65 -13.07
N GLU A 212 -25.13 -1.04 -12.97
CA GLU A 212 -25.69 -1.70 -11.80
C GLU A 212 -25.02 -3.06 -11.53
N ALA A 213 -24.72 -3.83 -12.58
CA ALA A 213 -23.98 -5.07 -12.47
C ALA A 213 -22.54 -4.85 -11.97
N MET A 214 -21.86 -3.80 -12.43
CA MET A 214 -20.54 -3.39 -11.94
C MET A 214 -20.60 -2.97 -10.47
N THR A 215 -21.61 -2.19 -10.06
CA THR A 215 -21.81 -1.79 -8.67
C THR A 215 -22.01 -3.00 -7.76
N ARG A 216 -22.84 -3.97 -8.19
CA ARG A 216 -23.00 -5.24 -7.46
C ARG A 216 -21.71 -6.04 -7.38
N ALA A 217 -20.96 -6.12 -8.48
CA ALA A 217 -19.69 -6.85 -8.51
C ALA A 217 -18.66 -6.22 -7.57
N MET A 218 -18.55 -4.89 -7.57
CA MET A 218 -17.68 -4.13 -6.67
C MET A 218 -18.11 -4.29 -5.21
N GLY A 219 -19.41 -4.27 -4.92
CA GLY A 219 -19.94 -4.50 -3.57
C GLY A 219 -19.58 -5.88 -3.03
N ARG A 220 -19.70 -6.93 -3.84
CA ARG A 220 -19.28 -8.29 -3.47
C ARG A 220 -17.78 -8.39 -3.26
N LEU A 221 -16.98 -7.78 -4.15
CA LEU A 221 -15.53 -7.77 -4.04
C LEU A 221 -15.07 -7.05 -2.76
N ALA A 222 -15.68 -5.91 -2.42
CA ALA A 222 -15.44 -5.19 -1.18
C ALA A 222 -15.85 -6.00 0.06
N GLY A 223 -16.85 -6.89 -0.07
CA GLY A 223 -17.24 -7.85 0.96
C GLY A 223 -16.31 -9.07 1.10
N GLY A 224 -15.22 -9.15 0.32
CA GLY A 224 -14.25 -10.24 0.38
C GLY A 224 -14.54 -11.43 -0.55
N ASP A 225 -15.58 -11.34 -1.39
CA ASP A 225 -15.89 -12.40 -2.37
C ASP A 225 -15.06 -12.21 -3.65
N LEU A 226 -13.95 -12.94 -3.72
CA LEU A 226 -13.04 -12.94 -4.87
C LEU A 226 -13.56 -13.78 -6.05
N ASN A 227 -14.58 -14.62 -5.86
CA ASN A 227 -15.14 -15.44 -6.94
C ASN A 227 -16.13 -14.70 -7.84
N VAL A 228 -16.31 -13.39 -7.62
CA VAL A 228 -17.20 -12.57 -8.44
C VAL A 228 -16.70 -12.46 -9.88
N ALA A 229 -17.60 -12.70 -10.84
CA ALA A 229 -17.36 -12.46 -12.26
C ALA A 229 -17.58 -10.98 -12.57
N ILE A 230 -16.53 -10.30 -13.06
CA ILE A 230 -16.65 -8.89 -13.43
C ILE A 230 -17.41 -8.79 -14.76
N PRO A 231 -18.57 -8.13 -14.81
CA PRO A 231 -19.32 -7.99 -16.05
C PRO A 231 -18.61 -7.03 -17.00
N ALA A 232 -19.03 -7.00 -18.27
CA ALA A 232 -18.61 -5.99 -19.24
C ALA A 232 -17.12 -6.02 -19.67
N ILE A 233 -16.34 -7.05 -19.29
CA ILE A 233 -14.97 -7.27 -19.78
C ILE A 233 -14.97 -7.38 -21.31
N GLY A 234 -13.99 -6.73 -21.95
CA GLY A 234 -13.84 -6.73 -23.42
C GLY A 234 -14.67 -5.69 -24.16
N ARG A 235 -15.50 -4.89 -23.46
CA ARG A 235 -16.09 -3.68 -24.05
C ARG A 235 -15.02 -2.62 -24.30
N ARG A 236 -15.20 -1.85 -25.37
CA ARG A 236 -14.27 -0.76 -25.77
C ARG A 236 -14.73 0.64 -25.34
N ASP A 237 -15.73 0.73 -24.46
CA ASP A 237 -16.30 1.98 -23.98
C ASP A 237 -15.89 2.28 -22.52
N GLU A 238 -16.44 3.36 -21.95
CA GLU A 238 -16.15 3.79 -20.57
C GLU A 238 -16.43 2.68 -19.55
N ILE A 239 -17.48 1.89 -19.77
CA ILE A 239 -17.86 0.79 -18.87
C ILE A 239 -16.83 -0.35 -18.97
N GLY A 240 -16.31 -0.64 -20.16
CA GLY A 240 -15.20 -1.58 -20.34
C GLY A 240 -13.95 -1.15 -19.57
N ARG A 241 -13.57 0.13 -19.64
CA ARG A 241 -12.44 0.65 -18.84
C ARG A 241 -12.65 0.52 -17.34
N MET A 242 -13.89 0.68 -16.86
CA MET A 242 -14.22 0.42 -15.45
C MET A 242 -14.12 -1.07 -15.11
N ALA A 243 -14.57 -1.96 -15.99
CA ALA A 243 -14.44 -3.40 -15.81
C ALA A 243 -12.98 -3.84 -15.72
N ASP A 244 -12.11 -3.29 -16.57
CA ASP A 244 -10.67 -3.56 -16.55
C ASP A 244 -10.03 -3.10 -15.22
N ALA A 245 -10.39 -1.91 -14.73
CA ALA A 245 -9.89 -1.40 -13.45
C ALA A 245 -10.35 -2.28 -12.26
N VAL A 246 -11.61 -2.72 -12.26
CA VAL A 246 -12.13 -3.63 -11.21
C VAL A 246 -11.49 -5.02 -11.32
N LEU A 247 -11.16 -5.49 -12.51
CA LEU A 247 -10.43 -6.73 -12.72
C LEU A 247 -9.03 -6.65 -12.09
N THR A 248 -8.28 -5.57 -12.32
CA THR A 248 -6.99 -5.34 -11.64
C THR A 248 -7.16 -5.29 -10.12
N PHE A 249 -8.23 -4.67 -9.62
CA PHE A 249 -8.50 -4.63 -8.18
C PHE A 249 -8.76 -6.02 -7.60
N LYS A 250 -9.52 -6.86 -8.31
CA LYS A 250 -9.75 -8.27 -7.94
C LYS A 250 -8.44 -9.06 -7.92
N GLN A 251 -7.62 -8.93 -8.95
CA GLN A 251 -6.32 -9.60 -9.04
C GLN A 251 -5.40 -9.22 -7.87
N ASN A 252 -5.34 -7.93 -7.53
CA ASN A 252 -4.55 -7.47 -6.38
C ASN A 252 -5.10 -8.02 -5.05
N ALA A 253 -6.43 -8.17 -4.91
CA ALA A 253 -7.04 -8.74 -3.73
C ALA A 253 -6.76 -10.26 -3.61
N GLU A 254 -6.82 -11.01 -4.71
CA GLU A 254 -6.41 -12.41 -4.78
C GLU A 254 -4.93 -12.58 -4.42
N GLU A 255 -4.06 -11.74 -4.98
CA GLU A 255 -2.63 -11.76 -4.69
C GLU A 255 -2.33 -11.42 -3.23
N LYS A 256 -3.03 -10.45 -2.63
CA LYS A 256 -2.91 -10.14 -1.20
C LYS A 256 -3.26 -11.34 -0.34
N VAL A 257 -4.36 -12.04 -0.62
CA VAL A 257 -4.74 -13.26 0.12
C VAL A 257 -3.68 -14.35 -0.02
N ARG A 258 -3.13 -14.54 -1.22
CA ARG A 258 -2.04 -15.49 -1.47
C ARG A 258 -0.79 -15.14 -0.65
N LEU A 259 -0.37 -13.88 -0.68
CA LEU A 259 0.80 -13.39 0.06
C LEU A 259 0.60 -13.49 1.59
N GLU A 260 -0.61 -13.23 2.11
CA GLU A 260 -0.91 -13.40 3.53
C GLU A 260 -0.85 -14.88 3.95
N ALA A 261 -1.32 -15.80 3.11
CA ALA A 261 -1.22 -17.24 3.35
C ALA A 261 0.26 -17.69 3.37
N GLU A 262 1.05 -17.27 2.37
CA GLU A 262 2.49 -17.53 2.29
C GLU A 262 3.25 -16.96 3.49
N ALA A 263 2.95 -15.72 3.88
CA ALA A 263 3.56 -15.06 5.05
C ALA A 263 3.18 -15.78 6.36
N LYS A 264 1.95 -16.28 6.49
CA LYS A 264 1.54 -17.06 7.66
C LYS A 264 2.30 -18.39 7.72
N THR A 265 2.45 -19.09 6.59
CA THR A 265 3.25 -20.33 6.54
C THR A 265 4.73 -20.06 6.86
N ALA A 266 5.31 -18.98 6.34
CA ALA A 266 6.69 -18.60 6.62
C ALA A 266 6.91 -18.21 8.08
N ARG A 267 5.95 -17.51 8.70
CA ARG A 267 5.99 -17.19 10.13
C ARG A 267 5.96 -18.43 11.00
N LEU A 268 5.09 -19.39 10.69
CA LEU A 268 5.01 -20.65 11.43
C LEU A 268 6.30 -21.47 11.28
N ALA A 269 6.87 -21.54 10.08
CA ALA A 269 8.15 -22.22 9.85
C ALA A 269 9.30 -21.56 10.63
N SER A 270 9.39 -20.22 10.60
CA SER A 270 10.43 -19.48 11.34
C SER A 270 10.27 -19.60 12.87
N GLU A 271 9.05 -19.68 13.38
CA GLU A 271 8.82 -19.89 14.81
C GLU A 271 9.25 -21.30 15.26
N ILE A 272 8.99 -22.32 14.44
CA ILE A 272 9.46 -23.69 14.69
C ILE A 272 11.00 -23.72 14.70
N GLU A 273 11.65 -23.10 13.71
CA GLU A 273 13.12 -23.00 13.66
C GLU A 273 13.70 -22.29 14.89
N ARG A 274 13.08 -21.19 15.35
CA ARG A 274 13.52 -20.50 16.58
C ARG A 274 13.40 -21.39 17.81
N GLN A 275 12.32 -22.15 17.93
CA GLN A 275 12.13 -23.05 19.07
C GLN A 275 13.16 -24.18 19.07
N GLU A 276 13.45 -24.76 17.90
CA GLU A 276 14.50 -25.77 17.76
C GLU A 276 15.88 -25.21 18.10
N GLN A 277 16.20 -24.01 17.64
CA GLN A 277 17.47 -23.37 17.93
C GLN A 277 17.61 -23.02 19.42
N ALA A 278 16.58 -22.45 20.04
CA ALA A 278 16.58 -22.14 21.46
C ALA A 278 16.72 -23.40 22.34
N ALA A 279 16.14 -24.53 21.93
CA ALA A 279 16.29 -25.80 22.63
C ALA A 279 17.73 -26.34 22.54
N ARG A 280 18.39 -26.23 21.37
CA ARG A 280 19.80 -26.61 21.20
C ARG A 280 20.72 -25.73 22.05
N ASP A 281 20.51 -24.42 22.03
CA ASP A 281 21.32 -23.48 22.80
C ASP A 281 21.16 -23.70 24.32
N ALA A 282 19.93 -24.01 24.79
CA ALA A 282 19.67 -24.33 26.19
C ALA A 282 20.27 -25.67 26.66
N GLU A 283 20.39 -26.65 25.77
CA GLU A 283 21.09 -27.91 26.06
C GLU A 283 22.61 -27.69 26.12
N ALA A 284 23.19 -26.96 25.16
CA ALA A 284 24.60 -26.61 25.15
C ALA A 284 25.01 -25.81 26.40
N ALA A 285 24.18 -24.83 26.81
CA ALA A 285 24.41 -24.06 28.03
C ALA A 285 24.38 -24.92 29.29
N ARG A 286 23.48 -25.93 29.37
CA ARG A 286 23.42 -26.87 30.50
C ARG A 286 24.68 -27.74 30.56
N GLN A 287 25.14 -28.25 29.43
CA GLN A 287 26.37 -29.04 29.35
C GLN A 287 27.59 -28.20 29.75
N GLN A 288 27.70 -26.95 29.28
CA GLN A 288 28.78 -26.05 29.66
C GLN A 288 28.75 -25.72 31.17
N ALA A 289 27.58 -25.45 31.74
CA ALA A 289 27.43 -25.19 33.17
C ALA A 289 27.88 -26.38 34.04
N GLN A 290 27.54 -27.62 33.63
CA GLN A 290 27.98 -28.83 34.30
C GLN A 290 29.51 -28.97 34.30
N VAL A 291 30.16 -28.64 33.18
CA VAL A 291 31.63 -28.67 33.05
C VAL A 291 32.28 -27.65 33.98
N VAL A 292 31.80 -26.40 33.96
CA VAL A 292 32.33 -25.32 34.81
C VAL A 292 32.16 -25.66 36.28
N ASP A 293 30.99 -26.14 36.69
CA ASP A 293 30.73 -26.56 38.08
C ASP A 293 31.61 -27.73 38.51
N GLY A 294 31.76 -28.75 37.65
CA GLY A 294 32.61 -29.91 37.92
C GLY A 294 34.06 -29.49 38.14
N VAL A 295 34.63 -28.70 37.23
CA VAL A 295 36.02 -28.21 37.35
C VAL A 295 36.18 -27.29 38.56
N ALA A 296 35.22 -26.40 38.84
CA ALA A 296 35.25 -25.53 40.02
C ALA A 296 35.31 -26.34 41.32
N ARG A 297 34.44 -27.36 41.46
CA ARG A 297 34.49 -28.30 42.60
C ARG A 297 35.82 -29.03 42.69
N GLY A 298 36.39 -29.44 41.55
CA GLY A 298 37.71 -30.07 41.49
C GLY A 298 38.84 -29.16 42.00
N LEU A 299 38.86 -27.89 41.56
CA LEU A 299 39.85 -26.91 41.99
C LEU A 299 39.69 -26.52 43.46
N GLU A 300 38.46 -26.43 43.98
CA GLU A 300 38.19 -26.22 45.41
C GLU A 300 38.74 -27.37 46.26
N ARG A 301 38.56 -28.62 45.81
CA ARG A 301 39.12 -29.80 46.50
C ARG A 301 40.64 -29.80 46.47
N LEU A 302 41.24 -29.42 45.35
CA LEU A 302 42.70 -29.26 45.21
C LEU A 302 43.25 -28.18 46.14
N SER A 303 42.60 -27.01 46.23
CA SER A 303 43.05 -25.92 47.13
C SER A 303 42.97 -26.34 48.61
N GLY A 304 42.03 -27.22 48.95
CA GLY A 304 41.95 -27.88 50.26
C GLY A 304 42.97 -29.02 50.47
N GLY A 305 43.89 -29.25 49.53
CA GLY A 305 44.92 -30.30 49.62
C GLY A 305 44.44 -31.72 49.32
N GLN A 306 43.21 -31.90 48.80
CA GLN A 306 42.63 -33.21 48.53
C GLN A 306 43.03 -33.73 47.15
N LEU A 307 44.24 -34.31 47.06
CA LEU A 307 44.79 -34.82 45.80
C LEU A 307 44.15 -36.11 45.28
N ALA A 308 43.31 -36.78 46.08
CA ALA A 308 42.62 -38.02 45.69
C ALA A 308 41.31 -37.77 44.92
N PHE A 309 40.83 -36.51 44.85
CA PHE A 309 39.59 -36.20 44.15
C PHE A 309 39.75 -36.38 42.64
N ARG A 310 38.77 -37.02 42.00
CA ARG A 310 38.69 -37.20 40.54
C ARG A 310 37.30 -36.83 40.05
N LEU A 311 37.24 -36.23 38.87
CA LEU A 311 36.00 -35.99 38.16
C LEU A 311 35.55 -37.29 37.50
N ASN A 312 34.55 -37.96 38.07
CA ASN A 312 34.05 -39.25 37.61
C ASN A 312 32.81 -39.13 36.70
N ASP A 313 32.05 -38.05 36.84
CA ASP A 313 30.88 -37.81 36.00
C ASP A 313 31.36 -37.48 34.58
N PRO A 314 30.87 -38.19 33.54
CA PRO A 314 31.26 -37.94 32.17
C PRO A 314 30.77 -36.56 31.73
N PHE A 315 31.61 -35.84 30.98
CA PHE A 315 31.22 -34.59 30.36
C PHE A 315 30.70 -34.85 28.94
N ALA A 316 30.10 -33.84 28.31
CA ALA A 316 29.75 -33.94 26.90
C ALA A 316 31.03 -34.22 26.07
N PRO A 317 30.94 -34.92 24.92
CA PRO A 317 32.11 -35.39 24.17
C PRO A 317 33.16 -34.29 23.87
N GLU A 318 32.71 -33.06 23.62
CA GLU A 318 33.55 -31.90 23.34
C GLU A 318 34.38 -31.42 24.55
N TYR A 319 33.92 -31.71 25.77
CA TYR A 319 34.56 -31.30 27.03
C TYR A 319 35.24 -32.45 27.78
N GLU A 320 35.14 -33.68 27.28
CA GLU A 320 35.70 -34.87 27.93
C GLU A 320 37.23 -34.80 28.09
N GLY A 321 37.91 -34.12 27.16
CA GLY A 321 39.34 -33.81 27.27
C GLY A 321 39.69 -33.02 28.54
N LEU A 322 38.85 -32.05 28.93
CA LEU A 322 39.09 -31.23 30.13
C LEU A 322 39.00 -32.06 31.42
N ARG A 323 38.06 -33.02 31.47
CA ARG A 323 37.92 -33.97 32.58
C ARG A 323 39.16 -34.85 32.70
N ALA A 324 39.62 -35.39 31.57
CA ALA A 324 40.81 -36.23 31.49
C ALA A 324 42.07 -35.46 31.92
N ASP A 325 42.25 -34.23 31.44
CA ASP A 325 43.39 -33.38 31.78
C ASP A 325 43.42 -33.00 33.26
N PHE A 326 42.27 -32.65 33.85
CA PHE A 326 42.17 -32.39 35.30
C PHE A 326 42.58 -33.62 36.11
N ASN A 327 42.04 -34.80 35.79
CA ASN A 327 42.36 -36.04 36.49
C ASN A 327 43.85 -36.41 36.36
N ALA A 328 44.42 -36.26 35.16
CA ALA A 328 45.83 -36.50 34.90
C ALA A 328 46.74 -35.53 35.68
N ALA A 329 46.36 -34.26 35.82
CA ALA A 329 47.07 -33.30 36.66
C ALA A 329 47.04 -33.70 38.14
N MET A 330 45.90 -34.14 38.64
CA MET A 330 45.75 -34.64 40.01
C MET A 330 46.59 -35.90 40.27
N ASP A 331 46.63 -36.84 39.32
CA ASP A 331 47.50 -38.03 39.39
C ASP A 331 48.98 -37.66 39.49
N ARG A 332 49.43 -36.70 38.67
CA ARG A 332 50.83 -36.22 38.69
C ARG A 332 51.16 -35.53 40.02
N LEU A 333 50.30 -34.65 40.52
CA LEU A 333 50.49 -33.97 41.81
C LEU A 333 50.53 -34.96 42.97
N GLN A 334 49.62 -35.94 42.99
CA GLN A 334 49.63 -37.01 43.98
C GLN A 334 50.91 -37.84 43.92
N GLY A 335 51.41 -38.13 42.70
CA GLY A 335 52.69 -38.79 42.48
C GLY A 335 53.86 -38.02 43.07
N VAL A 336 53.94 -36.71 42.83
CA VAL A 336 55.00 -35.84 43.38
C VAL A 336 54.96 -35.82 44.90
N MET A 337 53.78 -35.65 45.51
CA MET A 337 53.65 -35.63 46.97
C MET A 337 54.04 -36.96 47.61
N ARG A 338 53.72 -38.10 46.99
CA ARG A 338 54.16 -39.41 47.46
C ARG A 338 55.69 -39.51 47.49
N VAL A 339 56.36 -39.05 46.42
CA VAL A 339 57.84 -39.02 46.37
C VAL A 339 58.41 -38.14 47.48
N ILE A 340 57.80 -36.97 47.75
CA ILE A 340 58.22 -36.08 48.84
C ILE A 340 58.10 -36.79 50.20
N VAL A 341 56.97 -37.45 50.47
CA VAL A 341 56.75 -38.19 51.72
C VAL A 341 57.77 -39.33 51.90
N GLU A 342 58.03 -40.10 50.84
CA GLU A 342 59.03 -41.17 50.85
C GLU A 342 60.44 -40.63 51.13
N ARG A 343 60.83 -39.52 50.49
CA ARG A 343 62.13 -38.88 50.71
C ARG A 343 62.26 -38.29 52.11
N ALA A 344 61.21 -37.66 52.64
CA ALA A 344 61.20 -37.14 54.01
C ALA A 344 61.33 -38.26 55.04
N ALA A 345 60.66 -39.40 54.83
CA ALA A 345 60.78 -40.58 55.68
C ALA A 345 62.22 -41.15 55.65
N ALA A 346 62.85 -41.20 54.48
CA ALA A 346 64.24 -41.63 54.33
C ALA A 346 65.21 -40.70 55.08
N ILE A 347 65.05 -39.38 54.95
CA ILE A 347 65.85 -38.39 55.70
C ILE A 347 65.66 -38.58 57.22
N GLY A 348 64.41 -38.79 57.67
CA GLY A 348 64.13 -39.05 59.09
C GLY A 348 64.78 -40.35 59.61
N ALA A 349 64.87 -41.39 58.77
CA ALA A 349 65.60 -42.61 59.11
C ALA A 349 67.12 -42.35 59.20
N SER A 350 67.71 -41.68 58.21
CA SER A 350 69.14 -41.32 58.21
C SER A 350 69.52 -40.41 59.38
N ALA A 351 68.66 -39.46 59.75
CA ALA A 351 68.89 -38.61 60.91
C ALA A 351 68.96 -39.41 62.23
N ARG A 352 68.13 -40.45 62.38
CA ARG A 352 68.18 -41.36 63.54
C ARG A 352 69.46 -42.20 63.56
N GLU A 353 69.90 -42.71 62.40
CA GLU A 353 71.17 -43.44 62.28
C GLU A 353 72.37 -42.56 62.64
N ILE A 354 72.41 -41.32 62.13
CA ILE A 354 73.47 -40.36 62.45
C ILE A 354 73.49 -40.02 63.95
N SER A 355 72.32 -39.82 64.56
CA SER A 355 72.21 -39.56 66.00
C SER A 355 72.77 -40.74 66.80
N GLN A 356 72.41 -41.97 66.45
CA GLN A 356 72.89 -43.16 67.13
C GLN A 356 74.41 -43.35 66.96
N ALA A 357 74.94 -43.13 65.75
CA ALA A 357 76.37 -43.19 65.48
C ALA A 357 77.16 -42.11 66.25
N SER A 358 76.56 -40.93 66.42
CA SER A 358 77.15 -39.83 67.20
C SER A 358 77.16 -40.15 68.70
N ASP A 359 76.11 -40.77 69.24
CA ASP A 359 76.07 -41.24 70.63
C ASP A 359 77.14 -42.32 70.89
N ASP A 360 77.29 -43.28 69.99
CA ASP A 360 78.32 -44.33 70.08
C ASP A 360 79.73 -43.74 70.00
N LEU A 361 79.95 -42.75 69.13
CA LEU A 361 81.24 -42.05 69.05
C LEU A 361 81.52 -41.29 70.34
N SER A 362 80.54 -40.59 70.91
CA SER A 362 80.68 -39.87 72.19
C SER A 362 81.12 -40.81 73.31
N ARG A 363 80.45 -41.96 73.46
CA ARG A 363 80.84 -42.98 74.46
C ARG A 363 82.24 -43.51 74.24
N ARG A 364 82.63 -43.77 72.97
CA ARG A 364 83.99 -44.19 72.63
C ARG A 364 85.02 -43.10 72.97
N THR A 365 84.72 -41.84 72.70
CA THR A 365 85.59 -40.71 73.03
C THR A 365 85.75 -40.55 74.55
N GLU A 366 84.67 -40.72 75.33
CA GLU A 366 84.74 -40.76 76.80
C GLU A 366 85.63 -41.91 77.29
N GLN A 367 85.46 -43.11 76.72
CA GLN A 367 86.24 -44.27 77.12
C GLN A 367 87.72 -44.15 76.74
N GLN A 368 88.03 -43.56 75.58
CA GLN A 368 89.41 -43.22 75.19
C GLN A 368 90.02 -42.16 76.11
N ALA A 369 89.24 -41.15 76.53
CA ALA A 369 89.70 -40.15 77.49
C ALA A 369 90.03 -40.80 78.85
N ALA A 370 89.19 -41.70 79.34
CA ALA A 370 89.45 -42.45 80.58
C ALA A 370 90.72 -43.31 80.48
N SER A 371 90.93 -44.02 79.36
CA SER A 371 92.17 -44.79 79.15
C SER A 371 93.41 -43.90 79.05
N LEU A 372 93.30 -42.69 78.48
CA LEU A 372 94.39 -41.72 78.47
C LEU A 372 94.72 -41.20 79.87
N GLU A 373 93.70 -40.95 80.71
CA GLU A 373 93.88 -40.56 82.12
C GLU A 373 94.60 -41.66 82.93
N GLU A 374 94.20 -42.92 82.75
CA GLU A 374 94.84 -44.08 83.37
C GLU A 374 96.30 -44.24 82.91
N THR A 375 96.57 -44.00 81.61
CA THR A 375 97.92 -44.02 81.05
C THR A 375 98.79 -42.89 81.63
N ALA A 376 98.22 -41.69 81.83
CA ALA A 376 98.91 -40.57 82.44
C ALA A 376 99.26 -40.84 83.92
N ALA A 377 98.31 -41.40 84.68
CA ALA A 377 98.54 -41.80 86.07
C ALA A 377 99.63 -42.89 86.19
N ALA A 378 99.61 -43.88 85.29
CA ALA A 378 100.66 -44.90 85.21
C ALA A 378 102.03 -44.29 84.89
N LEU A 379 102.09 -43.31 83.98
CA LEU A 379 103.31 -42.57 83.67
C LEU A 379 103.83 -41.75 84.85
N GLU A 380 102.96 -41.14 85.65
CA GLU A 380 103.35 -40.47 86.91
C GLU A 380 103.96 -41.45 87.91
N GLN A 381 103.37 -42.64 88.09
CA GLN A 381 103.93 -43.68 88.96
C GLN A 381 105.29 -44.20 88.48
N ILE A 382 105.47 -44.39 87.17
CA ILE A 382 106.75 -44.76 86.58
C ILE A 382 107.78 -43.66 86.85
N THR A 383 107.43 -42.39 86.62
CA THR A 383 108.31 -41.25 86.85
C THR A 383 108.75 -41.16 88.32
N ALA A 384 107.83 -41.34 89.27
CA ALA A 384 108.14 -41.38 90.69
C ALA A 384 109.08 -42.55 91.07
N THR A 385 108.91 -43.71 90.43
CA THR A 385 109.77 -44.88 90.65
C THR A 385 111.17 -44.70 90.08
N VAL A 386 111.28 -44.06 88.91
CA VAL A 386 112.57 -43.66 88.32
C VAL A 386 113.28 -42.64 89.20
N ALA A 387 112.56 -41.63 89.73
CA ALA A 387 113.12 -40.64 90.65
C ALA A 387 113.68 -41.29 91.93
N ARG A 388 112.92 -42.19 92.56
CA ARG A 388 113.40 -42.98 93.72
C ARG A 388 114.61 -43.84 93.39
N SER A 389 114.65 -44.44 92.20
CA SER A 389 115.79 -45.26 91.75
C SER A 389 117.05 -44.40 91.57
N ALA A 390 116.91 -43.18 91.04
CA ALA A 390 118.01 -42.23 90.93
C ALA A 390 118.52 -41.75 92.29
N GLU A 391 117.62 -41.48 93.24
CA GLU A 391 117.96 -41.08 94.61
C GLU A 391 118.71 -42.21 95.35
N GLY A 392 118.22 -43.46 95.23
CA GLY A 392 118.91 -44.63 95.77
C GLY A 392 120.29 -44.88 95.14
N ALA A 393 120.46 -44.58 93.84
CA ALA A 393 121.78 -44.65 93.19
C ALA A 393 122.76 -43.59 93.73
N ILE A 394 122.27 -42.38 94.05
CA ILE A 394 123.09 -41.32 94.68
C ILE A 394 123.51 -41.74 96.09
N GLU A 395 122.59 -42.30 96.88
CA GLU A 395 122.86 -42.80 98.23
C GLU A 395 123.88 -43.94 98.23
N ALA A 396 123.69 -44.95 97.37
CA ALA A 396 124.64 -46.05 97.19
C ALA A 396 126.02 -45.52 96.76
N GLY A 397 126.07 -44.53 95.88
CA GLY A 397 127.31 -43.83 95.52
C GLY A 397 127.97 -43.13 96.71
N GLY A 398 127.19 -42.62 97.67
CA GLY A 398 127.66 -42.06 98.94
C GLY A 398 128.31 -43.10 99.84
N VAL A 399 127.64 -44.24 100.06
CA VAL A 399 128.15 -45.37 100.86
C VAL A 399 129.47 -45.90 100.29
N VAL A 400 129.55 -46.08 98.98
CA VAL A 400 130.79 -46.54 98.31
C VAL A 400 131.95 -45.54 98.50
N ARG A 401 131.68 -44.23 98.46
CA ARG A 401 132.71 -43.21 98.77
C ARG A 401 133.17 -43.27 100.23
N GLY A 402 132.25 -43.49 101.17
CA GLY A 402 132.56 -43.67 102.60
C GLY A 402 133.46 -44.89 102.84
N ALA A 403 133.07 -46.06 102.33
CA ALA A 403 133.86 -47.29 102.44
C ALA A 403 135.27 -47.15 101.83
N ARG A 404 135.40 -46.44 100.70
CA ARG A 404 136.71 -46.12 100.10
C ARG A 404 137.57 -45.28 101.04
N SER A 405 136.98 -44.31 101.75
CA SER A 405 137.72 -43.46 102.70
C SER A 405 138.24 -44.26 103.89
N GLU A 406 137.42 -45.14 104.48
CA GLU A 406 137.83 -46.01 105.59
C GLU A 406 138.96 -46.98 105.18
N ALA A 407 138.89 -47.53 103.96
CA ALA A 407 139.96 -48.38 103.43
C ALA A 407 141.31 -47.64 103.31
N VAL A 408 141.29 -46.34 102.94
CA VAL A 408 142.49 -45.50 102.86
C VAL A 408 143.07 -45.20 104.26
N GLU A 409 142.22 -44.93 105.26
CA GLU A 409 142.69 -44.81 106.65
C GLU A 409 143.27 -46.13 107.19
N GLY A 410 142.64 -47.27 106.86
CA GLY A 410 143.14 -48.60 107.19
C GLY A 410 144.55 -48.85 106.66
N GLN A 411 144.86 -48.41 105.43
CA GLN A 411 146.22 -48.49 104.87
C GLN A 411 147.25 -47.71 105.71
N ALA A 412 146.88 -46.55 106.26
CA ALA A 412 147.78 -45.77 107.12
C ALA A 412 148.05 -46.46 108.47
N VAL A 413 147.09 -47.21 109.01
CA VAL A 413 147.27 -48.01 110.23
C VAL A 413 148.21 -49.19 109.97
N VAL A 414 148.01 -49.92 108.88
CA VAL A 414 148.87 -51.04 108.47
C VAL A 414 150.31 -50.56 108.22
N GLY A 415 150.49 -49.40 107.57
CA GLY A 415 151.80 -48.80 107.36
C GLY A 415 152.55 -48.49 108.66
N ARG A 416 151.85 -47.99 109.70
CA ARG A 416 152.44 -47.75 111.03
C ARG A 416 152.84 -49.05 111.74
N ALA A 417 152.07 -50.13 111.58
CA ALA A 417 152.38 -51.43 112.18
C ALA A 417 153.64 -52.07 111.57
N ILE A 418 153.83 -51.97 110.25
CA ILE A 418 155.04 -52.46 109.56
C ILE A 418 156.28 -51.70 110.02
N ALA A 419 156.19 -50.37 110.14
CA ALA A 419 157.30 -49.54 110.63
C ALA A 419 157.72 -49.89 112.06
N ALA A 420 156.74 -50.17 112.93
CA ALA A 420 157.01 -50.61 114.31
C ALA A 420 157.68 -51.99 114.36
N MET A 421 157.27 -52.94 113.50
CA MET A 421 157.94 -54.24 113.40
C MET A 421 159.39 -54.13 112.89
N GLY A 422 159.66 -53.25 111.92
CA GLY A 422 161.03 -52.98 111.45
C GLY A 422 161.95 -52.39 112.53
N ALA A 423 161.41 -51.57 113.44
CA ALA A 423 162.16 -51.04 114.57
C ALA A 423 162.54 -52.13 115.60
N ILE A 424 161.66 -53.12 115.82
CA ILE A 424 161.91 -54.27 116.71
C ILE A 424 163.02 -55.17 116.13
N GLU A 425 163.01 -55.39 114.81
CA GLU A 425 164.03 -56.17 114.11
C GLU A 425 165.42 -55.54 114.26
N GLN A 426 165.52 -54.22 114.06
CA GLN A 426 166.78 -53.49 114.20
C GLN A 426 167.33 -53.53 115.64
N SER A 427 166.46 -53.41 116.63
CA SER A 427 166.82 -53.53 118.05
C SER A 427 167.33 -54.94 118.40
N SER A 428 166.71 -55.98 117.84
CA SER A 428 167.12 -57.37 118.06
C SER A 428 168.51 -57.68 117.47
N ASN A 429 168.86 -57.09 116.31
CA ASN A 429 170.18 -57.21 115.71
C ASN A 429 171.29 -56.51 116.51
N GLN A 430 171.00 -55.35 117.12
CA GLN A 430 171.94 -54.68 118.04
C GLN A 430 172.22 -55.52 119.29
N ILE A 431 171.22 -56.22 119.82
CA ILE A 431 171.39 -57.12 120.98
C ILE A 431 172.31 -58.30 120.63
N SER A 432 172.17 -58.89 119.43
CA SER A 432 173.06 -59.97 118.97
C SER A 432 174.53 -59.53 118.85
N ALA A 433 174.78 -58.28 118.44
CA ALA A 433 176.14 -57.76 118.29
C ALA A 433 176.88 -57.58 119.64
N ILE A 434 176.16 -57.39 120.75
CA ILE A 434 176.77 -57.23 122.08
C ILE A 434 177.21 -58.58 122.66
N ILE A 435 176.48 -59.66 122.40
CA ILE A 435 176.81 -61.00 122.94
C ILE A 435 178.06 -61.60 122.29
N GLY A 436 178.42 -61.19 121.06
CA GLY A 436 179.58 -61.73 120.34
C GLY A 436 180.96 -61.24 120.78
N VAL A 437 181.05 -60.31 121.74
CA VAL A 437 182.33 -59.72 122.23
C VAL A 437 182.67 -60.16 123.67
N ILE A 438 181.79 -60.93 124.32
CA ILE A 438 182.07 -61.68 125.56
C ILE A 438 182.59 -63.06 125.17
#